data_AF-A0A4Y9P998-F1
#
_entry.id   AF-A0A4Y9P998-F1
#
_cell.length_a   1.000
_cell.length_b   1.000
_cell.length_c   1.000
_cell.angle_alpha   90.00
_cell.angle_beta   90.00
_cell.angle_gamma   90.00
#
_symmetry.space_group_name_H-M   'P 1'
#
loop_
_entity.id
_entity.type
_entity.pdbx_description
1 polymer ?
#
loop_
_entity_poly.entity_id
_entity_poly.type
_entity_poly.pdbx_seq_one_letter_code
_entity_poly.pdbx_strand_id
1 'polypeptide(L)'
;MLARTRPRTGDALRLAAELVDGGYLVALEHPPGDDAAAELADLCGRVADAGLSAHVEVTVPVDRLGEDTAVALADVGPALALSGSPPAVAALGPRLPAARIVVPAAGPGAESWCRDLAGGRVRLRAGRGARADLAFVRCLNVLMAGGGHPAVATADPRLVAITGERAAWNDRTPDSWEHVMPYRVRRYDRRRLLAAGYRVRVAVGSRGVRP
;
A
#
# COMPACT_ATOMS: atom_id res chain seq x y z
N MET A 1 24.69 9.70 11.50
CA MET A 1 23.55 9.69 10.56
C MET A 1 23.81 8.58 9.53
N LEU A 2 23.45 7.32 9.84
CA LEU A 2 23.71 6.19 8.92
C LEU A 2 22.83 6.34 7.69
N ALA A 3 23.44 6.44 6.50
CA ALA A 3 22.73 6.37 5.23
C ALA A 3 21.98 5.02 5.17
N ARG A 4 20.66 5.07 5.37
CA ARG A 4 19.80 3.89 5.42
C ARG A 4 19.55 3.41 4.00
N THR A 5 20.40 2.51 3.52
CA THR A 5 20.25 1.86 2.22
C THR A 5 19.01 0.96 2.19
N ARG A 6 18.24 1.05 1.09
CA ARG A 6 17.13 0.13 0.81
C ARG A 6 17.67 -1.26 0.47
N PRO A 7 17.00 -2.35 0.90
CA PRO A 7 17.35 -3.71 0.50
C PRO A 7 17.32 -3.86 -1.03
N ARG A 8 18.14 -4.76 -1.58
CA ARG A 8 18.02 -5.17 -2.99
C ARG A 8 16.71 -5.94 -3.20
N THR A 9 16.25 -6.09 -4.44
CA THR A 9 15.02 -6.85 -4.76
C THR A 9 14.99 -8.25 -4.13
N GLY A 10 16.09 -9.01 -4.24
CA GLY A 10 16.17 -10.35 -3.62
C GLY A 10 16.12 -10.33 -2.09
N ASP A 11 16.68 -9.31 -1.45
CA ASP A 11 16.58 -9.15 0.01
C ASP A 11 15.14 -8.78 0.41
N ALA A 12 14.48 -7.93 -0.37
CA ALA A 12 13.10 -7.54 -0.12
C ALA A 12 12.13 -8.73 -0.25
N LEU A 13 12.36 -9.65 -1.19
CA LEU A 13 11.58 -10.88 -1.32
C LEU A 13 11.80 -11.85 -0.16
N ARG A 14 13.05 -12.06 0.28
CA ARG A 14 13.31 -12.87 1.49
C ARG A 14 12.62 -12.28 2.72
N LEU A 15 12.74 -10.96 2.91
CA LEU A 15 12.04 -10.26 3.98
C LEU A 15 10.52 -10.38 3.85
N ALA A 16 9.98 -10.38 2.63
CA ALA A 16 8.56 -10.58 2.40
C ALA A 16 8.12 -11.98 2.83
N ALA A 17 8.85 -13.03 2.46
CA ALA A 17 8.57 -14.40 2.89
C ALA A 17 8.57 -14.53 4.42
N GLU A 18 9.62 -14.01 5.10
CA GLU A 18 9.70 -14.01 6.57
C GLU A 18 8.52 -13.28 7.25
N LEU A 19 8.04 -12.19 6.65
CA LEU A 19 6.90 -11.44 7.15
C LEU A 19 5.59 -12.20 6.93
N VAL A 20 5.43 -12.85 5.78
CA VAL A 20 4.25 -13.69 5.47
C VAL A 20 4.17 -14.88 6.42
N ASP A 21 5.29 -15.56 6.67
CA ASP A 21 5.37 -16.65 7.67
C ASP A 21 5.02 -16.14 9.09
N GLY A 22 5.30 -14.87 9.37
CA GLY A 22 4.90 -14.19 10.60
C GLY A 22 3.44 -13.71 10.65
N GLY A 23 2.62 -14.03 9.65
CA GLY A 23 1.21 -13.67 9.54
C GLY A 23 0.93 -12.24 9.03
N TYR A 24 1.95 -11.54 8.50
CA TYR A 24 1.76 -10.21 7.92
C TYR A 24 1.40 -10.29 6.44
N LEU A 25 0.63 -9.32 5.98
CA LEU A 25 0.58 -8.98 4.55
C LEU A 25 1.79 -8.12 4.21
N VAL A 26 2.18 -8.03 2.94
CA VAL A 26 3.35 -7.25 2.51
C VAL A 26 2.98 -6.29 1.39
N ALA A 27 3.52 -5.07 1.43
CA ALA A 27 3.53 -4.14 0.31
C ALA A 27 4.98 -3.98 -0.15
N LEU A 28 5.29 -4.41 -1.38
CA LEU A 28 6.58 -4.15 -2.00
C LEU A 28 6.55 -2.80 -2.72
N GLU A 29 7.44 -1.91 -2.31
CA GLU A 29 7.61 -0.59 -2.90
C GLU A 29 8.94 -0.54 -3.65
N HIS A 30 8.89 -0.77 -4.97
CA HIS A 30 10.06 -0.64 -5.82
C HIS A 30 10.16 0.79 -6.36
N PRO A 31 11.17 1.58 -5.95
CA PRO A 31 11.43 2.84 -6.61
C PRO A 31 11.89 2.55 -8.05
N PRO A 32 11.18 3.03 -9.07
CA PRO A 32 11.52 2.75 -10.46
C PRO A 32 12.93 3.24 -10.80
N GLY A 33 13.78 2.33 -11.31
CA GLY A 33 15.05 2.65 -11.96
C GLY A 33 14.85 3.17 -13.38
N ASP A 34 15.89 3.05 -14.21
CA ASP A 34 15.85 3.47 -15.62
C ASP A 34 15.00 2.52 -16.46
N ASP A 35 15.01 1.22 -16.16
CA ASP A 35 14.15 0.19 -16.77
C ASP A 35 13.08 -0.33 -15.78
N ALA A 36 12.27 0.60 -15.32
CA ALA A 36 11.27 0.34 -14.28
C ALA A 36 10.23 -0.73 -14.65
N ALA A 37 9.93 -0.88 -15.94
CA ALA A 37 8.97 -1.86 -16.42
C ALA A 37 9.52 -3.29 -16.28
N ALA A 38 10.75 -3.54 -16.77
CA ALA A 38 11.38 -4.84 -16.63
C ALA A 38 11.65 -5.20 -15.17
N GLU A 39 12.11 -4.24 -14.36
CA GLU A 39 12.35 -4.44 -12.92
C GLU A 39 11.09 -4.87 -12.16
N LEU A 40 9.93 -4.26 -12.48
CA LEU A 40 8.66 -4.63 -11.86
C LEU A 40 8.10 -5.95 -12.39
N ALA A 41 8.29 -6.26 -13.68
CA ALA A 41 7.92 -7.55 -14.24
C ALA A 41 8.71 -8.70 -13.59
N ASP A 42 10.03 -8.56 -13.46
CA ASP A 42 10.87 -9.51 -12.70
C ASP A 42 10.39 -9.64 -11.26
N LEU A 43 10.13 -8.52 -10.58
CA LEU A 43 9.66 -8.57 -9.20
C LEU A 43 8.32 -9.30 -9.07
N CYS A 44 7.35 -9.01 -9.93
CA CYS A 44 6.05 -9.68 -9.92
C CYS A 44 6.19 -11.19 -10.20
N GLY A 45 7.00 -11.56 -11.20
CA GLY A 45 7.25 -12.97 -11.53
C GLY A 45 7.87 -13.71 -10.34
N ARG A 46 8.85 -13.11 -9.68
CA ARG A 46 9.50 -13.71 -8.51
C ARG A 46 8.58 -13.80 -7.28
N VAL A 47 7.63 -12.88 -7.12
CA VAL A 47 6.59 -13.00 -6.08
C VAL A 47 5.68 -14.21 -6.39
N ALA A 48 5.30 -14.39 -7.65
CA ALA A 48 4.47 -15.50 -8.10
C ALA A 48 5.19 -16.85 -7.95
N ASP A 49 6.44 -16.94 -8.42
CA ASP A 49 7.27 -18.15 -8.33
C ASP A 49 7.53 -18.58 -6.88
N ALA A 50 7.59 -17.61 -5.95
CA ALA A 50 7.73 -17.87 -4.53
C ALA A 50 6.41 -18.26 -3.84
N GLY A 51 5.28 -18.30 -4.56
CA GLY A 51 3.96 -18.61 -4.00
C GLY A 51 3.40 -17.50 -3.09
N LEU A 52 3.89 -16.27 -3.20
CA LEU A 52 3.58 -15.17 -2.28
C LEU A 52 2.43 -14.26 -2.75
N SER A 53 1.88 -14.49 -3.94
CA SER A 53 0.89 -13.60 -4.59
C SER A 53 -0.35 -13.29 -3.74
N ALA A 54 -0.81 -14.24 -2.92
CA ALA A 54 -1.97 -14.05 -2.06
C ALA A 54 -1.73 -13.06 -0.89
N HIS A 55 -0.47 -12.82 -0.53
CA HIS A 55 -0.08 -12.04 0.66
C HIS A 55 0.70 -10.77 0.30
N VAL A 56 1.27 -10.70 -0.89
CA VAL A 56 2.09 -9.59 -1.36
C VAL A 56 1.31 -8.71 -2.34
N GLU A 57 1.37 -7.40 -2.09
CA GLU A 57 0.91 -6.35 -2.99
C GLU A 57 2.13 -5.61 -3.55
N VAL A 58 2.19 -5.39 -4.86
CA VAL A 58 3.27 -4.63 -5.52
C VAL A 58 2.77 -3.24 -5.90
N THR A 59 3.52 -2.19 -5.53
CA THR A 59 3.15 -0.81 -5.87
C THR A 59 3.62 -0.42 -7.27
N VAL A 60 2.70 0.01 -8.13
CA VAL A 60 2.94 0.36 -9.53
C VAL A 60 2.78 1.87 -9.74
N PRO A 61 3.83 2.61 -10.13
CA PRO A 61 3.76 4.04 -10.46
C PRO A 61 3.24 4.24 -11.90
N VAL A 62 1.93 4.34 -12.06
CA VAL A 62 1.24 4.39 -13.36
C VAL A 62 1.72 5.55 -14.23
N ASP A 63 1.88 6.75 -13.66
CA ASP A 63 2.36 7.92 -14.42
C ASP A 63 3.75 7.71 -15.05
N ARG A 64 4.55 6.76 -14.53
CA ARG A 64 5.88 6.45 -15.07
C ARG A 64 5.92 5.27 -16.02
N LEU A 65 5.02 4.30 -15.87
CA LEU A 65 5.04 3.05 -16.64
C LEU A 65 4.02 2.99 -17.78
N GLY A 66 2.99 3.83 -17.69
CA GLY A 66 1.83 3.77 -18.57
C GLY A 66 0.83 2.67 -18.20
N GLU A 67 -0.34 2.75 -18.81
CA GLU A 67 -1.48 1.89 -18.52
C GLU A 67 -1.26 0.44 -18.99
N ASP A 68 -0.71 0.23 -20.19
CA ASP A 68 -0.52 -1.11 -20.74
C ASP A 68 0.47 -1.94 -19.93
N THR A 69 1.53 -1.31 -19.42
CA THR A 69 2.47 -1.97 -18.49
C THR A 69 1.78 -2.38 -17.20
N ALA A 70 0.93 -1.50 -16.63
CA ALA A 70 0.20 -1.82 -15.40
C ALA A 70 -0.77 -2.99 -15.60
N VAL A 71 -1.41 -3.07 -16.77
CA VAL A 71 -2.29 -4.18 -17.15
C VAL A 71 -1.50 -5.48 -17.31
N ALA A 72 -0.39 -5.45 -18.05
CA ALA A 72 0.46 -6.63 -18.22
C ALA A 72 0.99 -7.17 -16.88
N LEU A 73 1.34 -6.29 -15.93
CA LEU A 73 1.79 -6.69 -14.59
C LEU A 73 0.69 -7.36 -13.76
N ALA A 74 -0.58 -7.04 -14.00
CA ALA A 74 -1.70 -7.62 -13.26
C ALA A 74 -1.89 -9.11 -13.59
N ASP A 75 -1.55 -9.51 -14.81
CA ASP A 75 -1.65 -10.90 -15.26
C ASP A 75 -0.54 -11.80 -14.69
N VAL A 76 0.51 -11.23 -14.09
CA VAL A 76 1.65 -11.98 -13.55
C VAL A 76 1.32 -12.68 -12.23
N GLY A 77 0.36 -12.17 -11.45
CA GLY A 77 -0.15 -12.87 -10.27
C GLY A 77 -0.32 -12.05 -8.98
N PRO A 78 0.64 -11.22 -8.52
CA PRO A 78 0.46 -10.50 -7.26
C PRO A 78 -0.59 -9.39 -7.37
N ALA A 79 -1.22 -9.05 -6.25
CA ALA A 79 -2.11 -7.91 -6.18
C ALA A 79 -1.34 -6.60 -6.46
N LEU A 80 -1.97 -5.66 -7.16
CA LEU A 80 -1.35 -4.37 -7.49
C LEU A 80 -1.92 -3.23 -6.65
N ALA A 81 -1.03 -2.33 -6.23
CA ALA A 81 -1.38 -1.00 -5.72
C ALA A 81 -0.95 0.08 -6.72
N LEU A 82 -1.91 0.67 -7.42
CA LEU A 82 -1.69 1.72 -8.40
C LEU A 82 -1.47 3.06 -7.71
N SER A 83 -0.34 3.69 -8.02
CA SER A 83 -0.01 5.04 -7.58
C SER A 83 0.20 5.94 -8.79
N GLY A 84 -0.28 7.17 -8.70
CA GLY A 84 -0.15 8.13 -9.77
C GLY A 84 -1.21 9.22 -9.66
N SER A 85 -1.35 10.01 -10.72
CA SER A 85 -2.37 11.02 -10.85
C SER A 85 -3.78 10.39 -10.90
N PRO A 86 -4.81 11.06 -10.37
CA PRO A 86 -6.19 10.59 -10.47
C PRO A 86 -6.64 10.19 -11.88
N PRO A 87 -6.38 10.97 -12.96
CA PRO A 87 -6.79 10.56 -14.30
C PRO A 87 -6.09 9.27 -14.78
N ALA A 88 -4.78 9.14 -14.55
CA ALA A 88 -4.03 7.95 -14.98
C ALA A 88 -4.51 6.67 -14.27
N VAL A 89 -4.81 6.76 -12.98
CA VAL A 89 -5.31 5.60 -12.22
C VAL A 89 -6.78 5.31 -12.52
N ALA A 90 -7.61 6.34 -12.75
CA ALA A 90 -9.03 6.16 -13.09
C ALA A 90 -9.23 5.45 -14.43
N ALA A 91 -8.38 5.72 -15.43
CA ALA A 91 -8.40 5.05 -16.73
C ALA A 91 -8.24 3.52 -16.61
N LEU A 92 -7.50 3.05 -15.60
CA LEU A 92 -7.27 1.63 -15.34
C LEU A 92 -8.42 0.95 -14.58
N GLY A 93 -9.35 1.69 -13.96
CA GLY A 93 -10.39 1.14 -13.10
C GLY A 93 -11.22 0.01 -13.74
N PRO A 94 -11.76 0.18 -14.97
CA PRO A 94 -12.50 -0.88 -15.66
C PRO A 94 -11.65 -2.11 -16.02
N ARG A 95 -10.36 -1.90 -16.29
CA ARG A 95 -9.43 -2.96 -16.70
C ARG A 95 -8.87 -3.72 -15.50
N LEU A 96 -8.72 -3.05 -14.35
CA LEU A 96 -8.10 -3.55 -13.13
C LEU A 96 -8.98 -3.33 -11.89
N PRO A 97 -10.21 -3.86 -11.84
CA PRO A 97 -11.16 -3.59 -10.76
C PRO A 97 -10.71 -4.11 -9.38
N ALA A 98 -9.81 -5.08 -9.35
CA ALA A 98 -9.25 -5.63 -8.12
C ALA A 98 -8.07 -4.82 -7.56
N ALA A 99 -7.51 -3.90 -8.34
CA ALA A 99 -6.33 -3.15 -7.93
C ALA A 99 -6.65 -2.15 -6.81
N ARG A 100 -5.69 -1.98 -5.90
CA ARG A 100 -5.77 -0.97 -4.85
C ARG A 100 -5.30 0.38 -5.40
N ILE A 101 -5.99 1.47 -5.07
CA ILE A 101 -5.59 2.82 -5.46
C ILE A 101 -4.89 3.51 -4.29
N VAL A 102 -3.67 4.01 -4.51
CA VAL A 102 -2.90 4.73 -3.50
C VAL A 102 -3.23 6.21 -3.53
N VAL A 103 -3.80 6.72 -2.44
CA VAL A 103 -4.17 8.14 -2.29
C VAL A 103 -3.23 8.82 -1.29
N PRO A 104 -2.38 9.76 -1.72
CA PRO A 104 -1.63 10.60 -0.80
C PRO A 104 -2.56 11.64 -0.16
N ALA A 105 -2.73 11.59 1.16
CA ALA A 105 -3.68 12.45 1.89
C ALA A 105 -3.37 13.96 1.74
N ALA A 106 -2.10 14.32 1.56
CA ALA A 106 -1.67 15.69 1.36
C ALA A 106 -1.85 16.17 -0.10
N GLY A 107 -2.30 15.31 -1.01
CA GLY A 107 -2.51 15.64 -2.41
C GLY A 107 -3.70 16.59 -2.63
N PRO A 108 -3.66 17.43 -3.68
CA PRO A 108 -4.80 18.25 -4.07
C PRO A 108 -6.05 17.39 -4.31
N GLY A 109 -7.20 17.79 -3.78
CA GLY A 109 -8.47 17.08 -3.99
C GLY A 109 -8.56 15.69 -3.37
N ALA A 110 -7.60 15.25 -2.55
CA ALA A 110 -7.54 13.88 -2.01
C ALA A 110 -8.83 13.43 -1.31
N GLU A 111 -9.50 14.33 -0.60
CA GLU A 111 -10.76 14.02 0.07
C GLU A 111 -11.90 13.74 -0.90
N SER A 112 -12.00 14.51 -1.99
CA SER A 112 -12.99 14.24 -3.04
C SER A 112 -12.71 12.92 -3.71
N TRP A 113 -11.44 12.67 -4.03
CA TRP A 113 -11.04 11.40 -4.61
C TRP A 113 -11.33 10.21 -3.69
N CYS A 114 -11.18 10.37 -2.38
CA CYS A 114 -11.59 9.36 -1.41
C CYS A 114 -13.10 9.10 -1.43
N ARG A 115 -13.95 10.11 -1.69
CA ARG A 115 -15.41 9.92 -1.80
C ARG A 115 -15.74 9.08 -3.02
N ASP A 116 -15.13 9.40 -4.16
CA ASP A 116 -15.33 8.67 -5.42
C ASP A 116 -14.88 7.20 -5.29
N LEU A 117 -13.85 6.95 -4.48
CA LEU A 117 -13.27 5.62 -4.26
C LEU A 117 -13.77 4.89 -3.01
N ALA A 118 -14.76 5.44 -2.29
CA ALA A 118 -15.15 4.95 -0.96
C ALA A 118 -15.69 3.50 -0.95
N GLY A 119 -16.16 3.00 -2.10
CA GLY A 119 -16.57 1.60 -2.28
C GLY A 119 -15.46 0.63 -2.70
N GLY A 120 -14.26 1.14 -3.00
CA GLY A 120 -13.15 0.35 -3.56
C GLY A 120 -12.08 -0.03 -2.55
N ARG A 121 -10.92 -0.46 -3.09
CA ARG A 121 -9.71 -0.74 -2.31
C ARG A 121 -8.81 0.50 -2.36
N VAL A 122 -8.68 1.22 -1.25
CA VAL A 122 -7.87 2.45 -1.18
C VAL A 122 -6.71 2.25 -0.22
N ARG A 123 -5.50 2.70 -0.58
CA ARG A 123 -4.37 2.87 0.34
C ARG A 123 -4.21 4.35 0.67
N LEU A 124 -4.71 4.80 1.82
CA LEU A 124 -4.56 6.18 2.25
C LEU A 124 -3.19 6.39 2.90
N ARG A 125 -2.34 7.21 2.28
CA ARG A 125 -0.98 7.48 2.76
C ARG A 125 -0.90 8.82 3.49
N ALA A 126 -0.49 8.78 4.75
CA ALA A 126 -0.23 9.99 5.54
C ALA A 126 0.92 10.82 4.94
N GLY A 127 0.77 12.14 5.01
CA GLY A 127 1.82 13.10 4.67
C GLY A 127 2.64 13.51 5.90
N ARG A 128 3.28 14.68 5.84
CA ARG A 128 4.03 15.25 6.96
C ARG A 128 3.45 16.61 7.35
N GLY A 129 3.34 16.84 8.66
CA GLY A 129 2.92 18.12 9.24
C GLY A 129 1.41 18.24 9.46
N ALA A 130 1.02 19.22 10.29
CA ALA A 130 -0.35 19.35 10.78
C ALA A 130 -1.42 19.46 9.67
N ARG A 131 -1.13 20.18 8.58
CA ARG A 131 -2.05 20.28 7.44
C ARG A 131 -2.29 18.92 6.79
N ALA A 132 -1.25 18.10 6.64
CA ALA A 132 -1.36 16.77 6.08
C ALA A 132 -2.09 15.81 7.03
N ASP A 133 -1.85 15.93 8.35
CA ASP A 133 -2.56 15.15 9.38
C ASP A 133 -4.08 15.45 9.32
N LEU A 134 -4.47 16.72 9.25
CA LEU A 134 -5.88 17.11 9.12
C LEU A 134 -6.50 16.59 7.82
N ALA A 135 -5.79 16.68 6.70
CA ALA A 135 -6.27 16.14 5.43
C ALA A 135 -6.42 14.61 5.47
N PHE A 136 -5.47 13.92 6.13
CA PHE A 136 -5.53 12.49 6.36
C PHE A 136 -6.75 12.11 7.18
N VAL A 137 -7.05 12.80 8.28
CA VAL A 137 -8.23 12.50 9.10
C VAL A 137 -9.54 12.72 8.31
N ARG A 138 -9.63 13.77 7.47
CA ARG A 138 -10.80 13.97 6.61
C ARG A 138 -10.98 12.83 5.60
N CYS A 139 -9.91 12.43 4.92
CA CYS A 139 -9.94 11.30 3.98
C CYS A 139 -10.27 9.98 4.70
N LEU A 140 -9.70 9.75 5.88
CA LEU A 140 -9.95 8.58 6.71
C LEU A 140 -11.43 8.48 7.10
N ASN A 141 -12.05 9.58 7.51
CA ASN A 141 -13.48 9.59 7.86
C ASN A 141 -14.35 9.19 6.66
N VAL A 142 -14.05 9.71 5.47
CA VAL A 142 -14.75 9.35 4.23
C VAL A 142 -14.61 7.85 3.95
N LEU A 143 -13.39 7.33 3.99
CA LEU A 143 -13.13 5.92 3.65
C LEU A 143 -13.71 4.96 4.70
N MET A 144 -13.65 5.31 5.98
CA MET A 144 -14.22 4.48 7.05
C MET A 144 -15.74 4.45 7.00
N ALA A 145 -16.40 5.52 6.56
CA ALA A 145 -17.85 5.53 6.35
C ALA A 145 -18.31 4.81 5.06
N GLY A 146 -17.40 4.60 4.09
CA GLY A 146 -17.70 3.92 2.82
C GLY A 146 -17.84 2.39 2.94
N GLY A 147 -18.32 1.72 1.89
CA GLY A 147 -18.42 0.25 1.85
C GLY A 147 -17.13 -0.49 1.46
N GLY A 148 -16.08 0.24 1.09
CA GLY A 148 -14.82 -0.32 0.59
C GLY A 148 -13.91 -0.91 1.66
N HIS A 149 -12.70 -1.26 1.22
CA HIS A 149 -11.66 -1.91 2.03
C HIS A 149 -10.40 -1.01 2.16
N PRO A 150 -10.41 -0.04 3.09
CA PRO A 150 -9.31 0.90 3.26
C PRO A 150 -8.06 0.25 3.88
N ALA A 151 -6.90 0.63 3.36
CA ALA A 151 -5.59 0.33 3.89
C ALA A 151 -4.92 1.63 4.36
N VAL A 152 -4.68 1.74 5.67
CA VAL A 152 -4.31 3.01 6.30
C VAL A 152 -2.80 3.05 6.53
N ALA A 153 -2.09 3.80 5.67
CA ALA A 153 -0.64 3.86 5.63
C ALA A 153 -0.07 5.01 6.48
N THR A 154 0.25 4.70 7.75
CA THR A 154 0.89 5.62 8.68
C THR A 154 1.68 4.86 9.76
N ALA A 155 2.73 5.52 10.28
CA ALA A 155 3.46 5.07 11.47
C ALA A 155 3.38 6.10 12.63
N ASP A 156 2.61 7.17 12.46
CA ASP A 156 2.36 8.12 13.54
C ASP A 156 1.39 7.48 14.55
N PRO A 157 1.77 7.32 15.82
CA PRO A 157 0.94 6.64 16.82
C PRO A 157 -0.39 7.35 17.06
N ARG A 158 -0.44 8.68 16.91
CA ARG A 158 -1.69 9.46 17.06
C ARG A 158 -2.65 9.11 15.94
N LEU A 159 -2.16 9.08 14.69
CA LEU A 159 -2.98 8.72 13.54
C LEU A 159 -3.41 7.25 13.57
N VAL A 160 -2.56 6.35 14.08
CA VAL A 160 -2.92 4.93 14.32
C VAL A 160 -4.05 4.83 15.33
N ALA A 161 -3.97 5.55 16.46
CA ALA A 161 -5.04 5.56 17.46
C ALA A 161 -6.35 6.10 16.89
N ILE A 162 -6.30 7.26 16.20
CA ILE A 162 -7.46 7.85 15.52
C ILE A 162 -8.06 6.87 14.51
N THR A 163 -7.23 6.09 13.80
CA THR A 163 -7.72 5.08 12.85
C THR A 163 -8.53 4.00 13.55
N GLY A 164 -8.05 3.49 14.69
CA GLY A 164 -8.82 2.53 15.50
C GLY A 164 -10.15 3.11 15.99
N GLU A 165 -10.15 4.35 16.48
CA GLU A 165 -11.37 5.04 16.91
C GLU A 165 -12.36 5.23 15.76
N ARG A 166 -11.89 5.63 14.57
CA ARG A 166 -12.75 5.82 13.39
C ARG A 166 -13.28 4.51 12.83
N ALA A 167 -12.51 3.44 12.89
CA ALA A 167 -12.98 2.10 12.54
C ALA A 167 -14.11 1.66 13.49
N ALA A 168 -13.92 1.79 14.81
CA ALA A 168 -14.93 1.47 15.80
C ALA A 168 -16.20 2.32 15.66
N TRP A 169 -16.06 3.63 15.42
CA TRP A 169 -17.19 4.54 15.19
C TRP A 169 -18.07 4.15 14.00
N ASN A 170 -17.50 3.50 12.99
CA ASN A 170 -18.22 3.04 11.79
C ASN A 170 -18.48 1.52 11.81
N ASP A 171 -18.44 0.90 13.00
CA ASP A 171 -18.69 -0.53 13.20
C ASP A 171 -17.87 -1.46 12.27
N ARG A 172 -16.64 -1.04 11.94
CA ARG A 172 -15.76 -1.79 11.04
C ARG A 172 -15.16 -2.99 11.75
N THR A 173 -15.30 -4.16 11.16
CA THR A 173 -14.65 -5.38 11.63
C THR A 173 -13.13 -5.32 11.36
N PRO A 174 -12.29 -6.00 12.17
CA PRO A 174 -10.83 -5.97 12.00
C PRO A 174 -10.31 -6.46 10.64
N ASP A 175 -11.12 -7.22 9.91
CA ASP A 175 -10.82 -7.75 8.58
C ASP A 175 -11.39 -6.91 7.43
N SER A 176 -12.23 -5.90 7.70
CA SER A 176 -12.79 -5.01 6.68
C SER A 176 -11.84 -3.87 6.28
N TRP A 177 -10.68 -3.76 6.92
CA TRP A 177 -9.66 -2.76 6.66
C TRP A 177 -8.28 -3.27 7.13
N GLU A 178 -7.19 -2.57 6.77
CA GLU A 178 -5.84 -2.98 7.19
C GLU A 178 -4.96 -1.79 7.58
N HIS A 179 -4.05 -2.01 8.53
CA HIS A 179 -2.95 -1.10 8.81
C HIS A 179 -1.81 -1.33 7.82
N VAL A 180 -1.24 -0.26 7.26
CA VAL A 180 0.00 -0.36 6.46
C VAL A 180 1.12 0.37 7.18
N MET A 181 2.17 -0.35 7.56
CA MET A 181 3.29 0.21 8.32
C MET A 181 4.65 -0.05 7.64
N PRO A 182 5.58 0.91 7.62
CA PRO A 182 6.93 0.68 7.11
C PRO A 182 7.68 -0.42 7.88
N TYR A 183 8.44 -1.26 7.17
CA TYR A 183 9.19 -2.38 7.74
C TYR A 183 10.12 -2.02 8.90
N ARG A 184 10.76 -0.86 8.86
CA ARG A 184 11.80 -0.48 9.85
C ARG A 184 11.27 0.27 11.07
N VAL A 185 9.95 0.44 11.20
CA VAL A 185 9.36 1.29 12.25
C VAL A 185 8.30 0.51 13.02
N ARG A 186 8.18 0.79 14.33
CA ARG A 186 7.09 0.31 15.21
C ARG A 186 6.86 -1.21 15.20
N ARG A 187 7.94 -2.01 15.23
CA ARG A 187 7.86 -3.49 15.24
C ARG A 187 6.96 -4.04 16.37
N TYR A 188 7.03 -3.44 17.56
CA TYR A 188 6.20 -3.83 18.69
C TYR A 188 4.71 -3.54 18.41
N ASP A 189 4.39 -2.34 17.93
CA ASP A 189 3.00 -1.97 17.65
C ASP A 189 2.39 -2.86 16.55
N ARG A 190 3.16 -3.23 15.52
CA ARG A 190 2.72 -4.20 14.49
C ARG A 190 2.35 -5.55 15.08
N ARG A 191 3.19 -6.09 15.98
CA ARG A 191 2.92 -7.36 16.65
C ARG A 191 1.68 -7.28 17.53
N ARG A 192 1.53 -6.17 18.26
CA ARG A 192 0.36 -5.92 19.10
C ARG A 192 -0.93 -5.82 18.27
N LEU A 193 -0.89 -5.16 17.11
CA LEU A 193 -2.03 -5.05 16.20
C LEU A 193 -2.42 -6.40 15.61
N LEU A 194 -1.46 -7.20 15.13
CA LEU A 194 -1.72 -8.56 14.68
C LEU A 194 -2.32 -9.43 15.80
N ALA A 195 -1.75 -9.37 17.01
CA ALA A 195 -2.25 -10.14 18.15
C ALA A 195 -3.67 -9.72 18.58
N ALA A 196 -4.07 -8.47 18.27
CA ALA A 196 -5.42 -7.97 18.47
C ALA A 196 -6.39 -8.32 17.31
N GLY A 197 -5.94 -9.11 16.32
CA GLY A 197 -6.77 -9.58 15.21
C GLY A 197 -6.86 -8.64 14.00
N TYR A 198 -6.15 -7.50 14.02
CA TYR A 198 -6.15 -6.58 12.88
C TYR A 198 -5.29 -7.10 11.72
N ARG A 199 -5.71 -6.84 10.48
CA ARG A 199 -4.85 -7.03 9.32
C ARG A 199 -3.73 -5.99 9.32
N VAL A 200 -2.48 -6.46 9.22
CA VAL A 200 -1.29 -5.60 9.15
C VAL A 200 -0.49 -5.92 7.90
N ARG A 201 -0.37 -4.93 7.02
CA ARG A 201 0.51 -4.94 5.86
C ARG A 201 1.81 -4.21 6.16
N VAL A 202 2.94 -4.82 5.83
CA VAL A 202 4.27 -4.24 6.05
C VAL A 202 4.85 -3.74 4.73
N ALA A 203 5.10 -2.43 4.66
CA ALA A 203 5.70 -1.81 3.50
C ALA A 203 7.23 -1.99 3.50
N VAL A 204 7.73 -2.75 2.54
CA VAL A 204 9.14 -3.05 2.31
C VAL A 204 9.57 -2.35 1.02
N GLY A 205 10.37 -1.29 1.15
CA GLY A 205 10.97 -0.63 0.00
C GLY A 205 12.19 -1.38 -0.50
N SER A 206 12.29 -1.66 -1.79
CA SER A 206 13.49 -2.24 -2.42
C SER A 206 14.27 -1.19 -3.22
N ARG A 207 15.34 -1.61 -3.90
CA ARG A 207 16.03 -0.86 -4.97
C ARG A 207 16.42 -1.83 -6.09
N GLY A 208 16.50 -1.33 -7.32
CA GLY A 208 16.96 -2.08 -8.49
C GLY A 208 18.32 -2.75 -8.28
N VAL A 209 18.53 -3.84 -9.01
CA VAL A 209 19.86 -4.45 -9.17
C VAL A 209 20.59 -3.59 -10.19
N ARG A 210 21.68 -2.91 -9.79
CA ARG A 210 22.58 -2.33 -10.79
C ARG A 210 23.36 -3.48 -11.42
N PRO A 211 23.47 -3.54 -12.76
CA PRO A 211 24.38 -4.47 -13.41
C PRO A 211 25.82 -4.29 -12.92
#